data_AF-A0A527IMF9-F1
#
_entry.id   AF-A0A527IMF9-F1
#
_cell.length_a   1.000
_cell.length_b   1.000
_cell.length_c   1.000
_cell.angle_alpha   90.00
_cell.angle_beta   90.00
_cell.angle_gamma   90.00
#
_symmetry.space_group_name_H-M   'P 1'
#
loop_
_entity.id
_entity.type
_entity.pdbx_description
1 polymer ?
#
loop_
_entity_poly.entity_id
_entity_poly.type
_entity_poly.pdbx_seq_one_letter_code
_entity_poly.pdbx_strand_id
1 'polypeptide(L)'
;RQFMGMFPGKTAYAVKTNGEQIVLKTLVEAGVKAFDVASPGEFAAVRAVSPDAEMLYMHPVKAQSDIKLALEKYAIRVISLDH
;
A
#
# COMPACT_ATOMS: atom_id res chain seq x y z
N ARG A 1 -13.09 7.86 9.51
CA ARG A 1 -12.33 9.06 9.95
C ARG A 1 -11.97 9.04 11.44
N GLN A 2 -12.89 8.72 12.36
CA GLN A 2 -12.61 8.68 13.81
C GLN A 2 -11.39 7.83 14.20
N PHE A 3 -11.28 6.61 13.66
CA PHE A 3 -10.13 5.72 13.90
C PHE A 3 -8.79 6.39 13.59
N MET A 4 -8.62 6.97 12.39
CA MET A 4 -7.38 7.65 12.01
C MET A 4 -7.06 8.82 12.94
N GLY A 5 -8.07 9.53 13.46
CA GLY A 5 -7.87 10.63 14.41
C GLY A 5 -7.37 10.18 15.79
N MET A 6 -7.43 8.89 16.11
CA MET A 6 -6.90 8.33 17.36
C MET A 6 -5.40 8.02 17.28
N PHE A 7 -4.81 8.03 16.07
CA PHE A 7 -3.39 7.75 15.86
C PHE A 7 -2.69 9.00 15.33
N PRO A 8 -1.80 9.64 16.11
CA PRO A 8 -1.11 10.86 15.68
C PRO A 8 -0.07 10.61 14.57
N GLY A 9 0.15 9.35 14.20
CA GLY A 9 1.11 8.93 13.18
C GLY A 9 0.47 8.60 11.82
N LYS A 10 1.31 8.11 10.90
CA LYS A 10 0.86 7.64 9.59
C LYS A 10 0.08 6.33 9.74
N THR A 11 -1.22 6.38 9.48
CA THR A 11 -2.07 5.19 9.44
C THR A 11 -2.02 4.60 8.04
N ALA A 12 -1.55 3.36 7.92
CA ALA A 12 -1.55 2.61 6.66
C ALA A 12 -2.59 1.47 6.72
N TYR A 13 -3.36 1.30 5.65
CA TYR A 13 -4.29 0.18 5.53
C TYR A 13 -3.60 -1.04 4.90
N ALA A 14 -3.71 -2.20 5.53
CA ALA A 14 -3.16 -3.45 5.02
C ALA A 14 -4.06 -4.06 3.94
N VAL A 15 -3.62 -3.99 2.67
CA VAL A 15 -4.41 -4.40 1.49
C VAL A 15 -4.77 -5.88 1.51
N LYS A 16 -3.90 -6.73 2.05
CA LYS A 16 -4.15 -8.17 2.27
C LYS A 16 -5.42 -8.48 3.07
N THR A 17 -5.94 -7.53 3.85
CA THR A 17 -7.19 -7.69 4.61
C THR A 17 -8.39 -7.73 3.66
N ASN A 18 -8.41 -6.82 2.70
CA ASN A 18 -9.41 -6.76 1.63
C ASN A 18 -8.90 -5.81 0.54
N GLY A 19 -8.52 -6.38 -0.61
CA GLY A 19 -7.98 -5.67 -1.77
C GLY A 19 -9.01 -5.33 -2.84
N GLU A 20 -10.31 -5.50 -2.56
CA GLU A 20 -11.38 -5.16 -3.49
C GLU A 20 -11.37 -3.67 -3.84
N GLN A 21 -11.56 -3.36 -5.12
CA GLN A 21 -11.47 -1.99 -5.63
C GLN A 21 -12.44 -1.04 -4.93
N ILE A 22 -13.65 -1.51 -4.60
CA ILE A 22 -14.64 -0.70 -3.89
C ILE A 22 -14.15 -0.31 -2.48
N VAL A 23 -13.50 -1.23 -1.76
CA VAL A 23 -12.98 -0.98 -0.42
C VAL A 23 -11.82 0.01 -0.48
N LEU A 24 -10.87 -0.22 -1.38
CA LEU A 24 -9.71 0.66 -1.53
C LEU A 24 -10.13 2.08 -1.93
N LYS A 25 -11.08 2.22 -2.87
CA LYS A 25 -11.63 3.51 -3.28
C LYS A 25 -12.30 4.23 -2.11
N THR A 26 -13.16 3.55 -1.36
CA THR A 26 -13.83 4.15 -0.19
C THR A 26 -12.82 4.60 0.87
N LEU A 27 -11.72 3.85 1.08
CA LEU A 27 -10.68 4.24 2.03
C LEU A 27 -9.94 5.50 1.58
N VAL A 28 -9.59 5.62 0.30
CA VAL A 28 -9.00 6.83 -0.29
C VAL A 28 -9.94 8.02 -0.10
N GLU A 29 -11.21 7.89 -0.44
CA GLU A 29 -12.25 8.93 -0.25
C GLU A 29 -12.44 9.32 1.22
N ALA A 30 -12.30 8.34 2.13
CA ALA A 30 -12.34 8.56 3.57
C ALA A 30 -11.10 9.30 4.11
N GLY A 31 -10.03 9.41 3.32
CA GLY A 31 -8.80 10.15 3.63
C GLY A 31 -7.59 9.28 3.98
N VAL A 32 -7.64 7.96 3.73
CA VAL A 32 -6.47 7.09 3.86
C VAL A 32 -5.48 7.41 2.74
N LYS A 33 -4.23 7.68 3.11
CA LYS A 33 -3.17 8.10 2.17
C LYS A 33 -2.04 7.09 2.01
N ALA A 34 -1.97 6.11 2.91
CA ALA A 34 -0.91 5.11 2.93
C ALA A 34 -1.51 3.70 2.94
N PHE A 35 -0.89 2.80 2.19
CA PHE A 35 -1.30 1.41 2.04
C PHE A 35 -0.11 0.49 2.29
N ASP A 36 -0.30 -0.47 3.17
CA ASP A 36 0.61 -1.60 3.33
C ASP A 36 0.26 -2.66 2.27
N VAL A 37 1.23 -2.91 1.40
CA VAL A 37 1.14 -3.81 0.25
C VAL A 37 2.19 -4.91 0.33
N ALA A 38 1.87 -6.09 -0.19
CA ALA A 38 2.68 -7.29 -0.09
C ALA A 38 2.89 -8.01 -1.44
N SER A 39 2.29 -7.55 -2.53
CA SER A 39 2.46 -8.17 -3.86
C SER A 39 2.26 -7.17 -5.02
N PRO A 40 2.79 -7.49 -6.23
CA PRO A 40 2.54 -6.71 -7.44
C PRO A 40 1.06 -6.46 -7.75
N GLY A 41 0.19 -7.44 -7.46
CA GLY A 41 -1.26 -7.31 -7.64
C GLY A 41 -1.85 -6.21 -6.74
N GLU A 42 -1.38 -6.13 -5.50
CA GLU A 42 -1.78 -5.09 -4.56
C GLU A 42 -1.26 -3.70 -4.98
N PHE A 43 -0.06 -3.62 -5.56
CA PHE A 43 0.47 -2.35 -6.09
C PHE A 43 -0.44 -1.81 -7.19
N ALA A 44 -0.83 -2.70 -8.11
CA ALA A 44 -1.75 -2.37 -9.19
C ALA A 44 -3.13 -1.97 -8.65
N ALA A 45 -3.65 -2.71 -7.67
CA ALA A 45 -4.95 -2.43 -7.06
C ALA A 45 -5.01 -1.05 -6.39
N VAL A 46 -3.99 -0.68 -5.62
CA VAL A 46 -3.90 0.65 -4.98
C VAL A 46 -3.73 1.74 -6.03
N ARG A 47 -2.82 1.55 -7.01
CA ARG A 47 -2.56 2.56 -8.04
C ARG A 47 -3.77 2.80 -8.96
N ALA A 48 -4.65 1.81 -9.12
CA ALA A 48 -5.89 1.95 -9.87
C ALA A 48 -6.90 2.89 -9.20
N VAL A 49 -6.91 2.98 -7.86
CA VAL A 49 -7.85 3.85 -7.11
C VAL A 49 -7.22 5.17 -6.67
N SER A 50 -5.90 5.26 -6.57
CA SER A 50 -5.19 6.50 -6.23
C SER A 50 -3.83 6.59 -6.94
N PRO A 51 -3.62 7.64 -7.76
CA PRO A 51 -2.35 7.85 -8.46
C PRO A 51 -1.21 8.29 -7.54
N ASP A 52 -1.53 8.76 -6.33
CA ASP A 52 -0.61 9.44 -5.40
C ASP A 52 -0.50 8.75 -4.02
N ALA A 53 -1.31 7.72 -3.75
CA ALA A 53 -1.22 6.94 -2.52
C ALA A 53 0.20 6.42 -2.29
N GLU A 54 0.66 6.58 -1.06
CA GLU A 54 1.91 6.00 -0.60
C GLU A 54 1.70 4.50 -0.39
N MET A 55 2.62 3.71 -0.94
CA MET A 55 2.64 2.27 -0.76
C MET A 55 3.87 1.88 0.05
N LEU A 56 3.67 0.98 1.00
CA LEU A 56 4.68 0.46 1.91
C LEU A 56 4.82 -1.04 1.63
N TYR A 57 5.95 -1.50 1.08
CA TYR A 57 6.10 -2.90 0.68
C TYR A 57 6.52 -3.78 1.87
N MET A 58 5.55 -4.25 2.67
CA MET A 58 5.79 -4.98 3.92
C MET A 58 5.72 -6.51 3.77
N HIS A 59 6.32 -7.04 2.70
CA HIS A 59 6.54 -8.48 2.53
C HIS A 59 8.02 -8.79 2.77
N PRO A 60 8.47 -9.35 3.91
CA PRO A 60 9.89 -9.43 4.26
C PRO A 60 10.81 -10.05 3.19
N VAL A 61 10.47 -11.26 2.71
CA VAL A 61 11.20 -11.98 1.64
C VAL A 61 10.50 -11.75 0.30
N LYS A 62 11.21 -11.23 -0.71
CA LYS A 62 10.60 -10.79 -1.98
C LYS A 62 11.38 -11.33 -3.18
N ALA A 63 10.69 -11.60 -4.28
CA ALA A 63 11.38 -11.87 -5.54
C ALA A 63 12.12 -10.61 -6.02
N GLN A 64 13.32 -10.78 -6.59
CA GLN A 64 14.09 -9.66 -7.15
C GLN A 64 13.32 -8.91 -8.25
N SER A 65 12.52 -9.63 -9.04
CA SER A 65 11.60 -9.05 -10.03
C SER A 65 10.61 -8.08 -9.41
N ASP A 66 10.07 -8.42 -8.24
CA ASP A 66 9.02 -7.66 -7.58
C ASP A 66 9.61 -6.42 -6.89
N ILE A 67 10.83 -6.55 -6.34
CA ILE A 67 11.61 -5.40 -5.85
C ILE A 67 11.87 -4.42 -6.99
N LYS A 68 12.37 -4.90 -8.13
CA LYS A 68 12.64 -4.06 -9.31
C LYS A 68 11.36 -3.34 -9.78
N LEU A 69 10.26 -4.08 -9.90
CA LEU A 69 8.96 -3.54 -10.28
C LEU A 69 8.48 -2.46 -9.31
N ALA A 70 8.58 -2.72 -8.00
CA ALA A 70 8.20 -1.78 -6.94
C ALA A 70 9.01 -0.47 -7.03
N LEU A 71 10.33 -0.58 -7.21
CA LEU A 71 11.23 0.57 -7.27
C LEU A 71 11.09 1.37 -8.57
N GLU A 72 11.09 0.70 -9.72
CA GLU A 72 11.19 1.35 -11.03
C GLU A 72 9.82 1.81 -11.55
N LYS A 73 8.79 0.94 -11.48
CA LYS A 73 7.48 1.22 -12.07
C LYS A 73 6.54 1.92 -11.10
N TYR A 74 6.47 1.44 -9.86
CA TYR A 74 5.50 1.95 -8.87
C TYR A 74 6.07 3.03 -7.95
N ALA A 75 7.38 3.30 -8.05
CA ALA A 75 8.11 4.26 -7.25
C ALA A 75 7.96 4.07 -5.73
N ILE A 76 7.78 2.82 -5.29
CA ILE A 76 7.72 2.47 -3.86
C ILE A 76 9.12 2.68 -3.25
N ARG A 77 9.21 3.37 -2.12
CA ARG A 77 10.50 3.71 -1.48
C ARG A 77 10.62 3.23 -0.03
N VAL A 78 9.53 2.76 0.55
CA VAL A 78 9.52 2.17 1.89
C VAL A 78 9.27 0.68 1.75
N ILE A 79 10.27 -0.12 2.12
CA ILE A 79 10.23 -1.57 2.01
C ILE A 79 10.71 -2.19 3.33
N SER A 80 10.07 -3.27 3.74
CA SER A 80 10.60 -4.13 4.81
C SER A 80 11.81 -4.92 4.31
N LEU A 81 12.64 -5.45 5.19
CA LEU A 81 13.71 -6.38 4.85
C LEU A 81 13.84 -7.40 5.96
N ASP A 82 14.00 -8.67 5.60
CA ASP A 82 14.40 -9.75 6.50
C ASP A 82 15.27 -10.77 5.72
N HIS A 83 15.88 -11.71 6.42
CA HIS A 83 16.91 -12.63 5.93
C HIS A 83 16.42 -14.07 5.76
#